data_AF-A0A6P7GZ54-F1
#
_entry.id   AF-A0A6P7GZ54-F1
#
_cell.length_a   1.000
_cell.length_b   1.000
_cell.length_c   1.000
_cell.angle_alpha   90.00
_cell.angle_beta   90.00
_cell.angle_gamma   90.00
#
_symmetry.space_group_name_H-M   'P 1'
#
loop_
_entity.id
_entity.type
_entity.pdbx_description
1 polymer ?
#
loop_
_entity_poly.entity_id
_entity_poly.type
_entity_poly.pdbx_seq_one_letter_code
_entity_poly.pdbx_strand_id
1 'polypeptide(L)'
;MVSAVNAFKAKLALWKLHMENNNLSYFPNLRMVIESLCDEDVTTHQFVKHFDSLLTEFNKRFEEFSELETFLIFFINPYSHRNEGVKRFQHIFSISNKEDLELEIINITNDIQLKSYCNEENFWNLVDINIYPLLEKMYPKVKFPLCLDIRL
;
A
#
# COMPACT_ATOMS: atom_id res chain seq x y z
N MET A 1 -7.06 -1.18 -4.74
CA MET A 1 -6.71 -2.41 -4.01
C MET A 1 -5.75 -2.14 -2.85
N VAL A 2 -4.60 -1.49 -3.04
CA VAL A 2 -3.63 -1.23 -1.94
C VAL A 2 -4.23 -0.31 -0.87
N SER A 3 -4.90 0.76 -1.32
CA SER A 3 -5.67 1.69 -0.48
C SER A 3 -6.72 0.97 0.39
N ALA A 4 -7.47 0.04 -0.20
CA ALA A 4 -8.49 -0.75 0.49
C ALA A 4 -7.89 -1.70 1.55
N VAL A 5 -6.75 -2.34 1.24
CA VAL A 5 -6.00 -3.18 2.18
C VAL A 5 -5.49 -2.34 3.36
N ASN A 6 -4.88 -1.18 3.09
CA ASN A 6 -4.38 -0.28 4.13
C ASN A 6 -5.51 0.28 5.00
N ALA A 7 -6.65 0.66 4.38
CA ALA A 7 -7.84 1.09 5.10
C ALA A 7 -8.41 -0.02 5.99
N PHE A 8 -8.41 -1.27 5.54
CA PHE A 8 -8.86 -2.39 6.35
C PHE A 8 -7.91 -2.70 7.52
N LYS A 9 -6.58 -2.65 7.30
CA LYS A 9 -5.58 -2.74 8.38
C LYS A 9 -5.84 -1.67 9.45
N ALA A 10 -6.06 -0.43 9.05
CA ALA A 10 -6.37 0.67 9.97
C ALA A 10 -7.69 0.43 10.73
N LYS A 11 -8.73 -0.07 10.05
CA LYS A 11 -10.00 -0.46 10.70
C LYS A 11 -9.81 -1.56 11.75
N LEU A 12 -9.04 -2.60 11.44
CA LEU A 12 -8.73 -3.68 12.40
C LEU A 12 -8.03 -3.14 13.65
N ALA A 13 -7.03 -2.27 13.48
CA ALA A 13 -6.32 -1.63 14.60
C ALA A 13 -7.26 -0.74 15.44
N LEU A 14 -8.13 0.03 14.78
CA LEU A 14 -9.12 0.88 15.45
C LEU A 14 -10.14 0.05 16.23
N TRP A 15 -10.66 -1.03 15.63
CA TRP A 15 -11.61 -1.92 16.29
C TRP A 15 -10.99 -2.64 17.50
N LYS A 16 -9.71 -3.02 17.41
CA LYS A 16 -8.95 -3.54 18.56
C LYS A 16 -8.91 -2.51 19.70
N LEU A 17 -8.50 -1.28 19.40
CA LEU A 17 -8.44 -0.19 20.39
C LEU A 17 -9.81 0.08 21.03
N HIS A 18 -10.87 0.06 20.24
CA HIS A 18 -12.23 0.20 20.77
C HIS A 18 -12.63 -0.96 21.68
N MET A 19 -12.29 -2.19 21.31
CA MET A 19 -12.52 -3.38 22.16
C MET A 19 -11.78 -3.30 23.49
N GLU A 20 -10.52 -2.85 23.50
CA GLU A 20 -9.72 -2.64 24.73
C GLU A 20 -10.37 -1.62 25.68
N ASN A 21 -11.07 -0.63 25.12
CA ASN A 21 -11.80 0.40 25.86
C ASN A 21 -13.26 0.03 26.15
N ASN A 22 -13.65 -1.24 26.03
CA ASN A 22 -15.03 -1.73 26.18
C ASN A 22 -16.06 -1.03 25.25
N ASN A 23 -15.62 -0.46 24.14
CA ASN A 23 -16.48 0.19 23.16
C ASN A 23 -16.92 -0.79 22.07
N LEU A 24 -18.20 -1.16 22.09
CA LEU A 24 -18.82 -2.12 21.18
C LEU A 24 -19.65 -1.47 20.06
N SER A 25 -19.45 -0.19 19.76
CA SER A 25 -20.25 0.54 18.76
C SER A 25 -20.25 -0.11 17.36
N TYR A 26 -19.19 -0.85 17.02
CA TYR A 26 -19.04 -1.55 15.74
C TYR A 26 -19.47 -3.02 15.77
N PHE A 27 -19.87 -3.53 16.95
CA PHE A 27 -20.23 -4.94 17.17
C PHE A 27 -21.57 -5.04 17.90
N PRO A 28 -22.68 -4.58 17.28
CA PRO A 28 -24.00 -4.50 17.94
C PRO A 28 -24.52 -5.86 18.42
N ASN A 29 -24.26 -6.93 17.65
CA ASN A 29 -24.66 -8.28 18.06
C ASN A 29 -23.86 -8.78 19.27
N LEU A 30 -22.56 -8.47 19.32
CA LEU A 30 -21.72 -8.84 20.46
C LEU A 30 -22.16 -8.08 21.72
N ARG A 31 -22.46 -6.79 21.56
CA ARG A 31 -23.03 -5.96 22.62
C ARG A 31 -24.31 -6.58 23.19
N MET A 32 -25.25 -6.94 22.32
CA MET A 32 -26.52 -7.56 22.72
C MET A 32 -26.29 -8.88 23.47
N VAL A 33 -25.34 -9.71 23.02
CA VAL A 33 -25.00 -10.98 23.69
C VAL A 33 -24.42 -10.73 25.08
N ILE A 34 -23.46 -9.82 25.23
CA ILE A 34 -22.85 -9.49 26.52
C ILE A 34 -23.89 -8.92 27.49
N GLU A 35 -24.73 -7.98 27.02
CA GLU A 35 -25.82 -7.41 27.82
C GLU A 35 -26.85 -8.48 28.24
N SER A 36 -27.09 -9.51 27.42
CA SER A 36 -28.05 -10.59 27.70
C SER A 36 -27.54 -11.67 28.66
N LEU A 37 -26.21 -11.84 28.79
CA LEU A 37 -25.61 -12.89 29.60
C LEU A 37 -25.65 -12.58 31.12
N CYS A 38 -25.92 -11.33 31.51
CA CYS A 38 -25.95 -10.87 32.91
C CYS A 38 -24.73 -11.33 33.74
N ASP A 39 -23.58 -11.49 33.09
CA ASP A 39 -22.35 -12.01 33.68
C ASP A 39 -21.28 -10.90 33.60
N GLU A 40 -20.92 -10.35 34.77
CA GLU A 40 -19.95 -9.26 34.90
C GLU A 40 -18.53 -9.69 34.48
N ASP A 41 -18.25 -10.99 34.43
CA ASP A 41 -16.94 -11.53 34.04
C ASP A 41 -16.75 -11.61 32.51
N VAL A 42 -17.81 -11.45 31.71
CA VAL A 42 -17.73 -11.46 30.24
C VAL A 42 -17.20 -10.10 29.75
N THR A 43 -15.88 -9.97 29.79
CA THR A 43 -15.18 -8.76 29.32
C THR A 43 -14.90 -8.82 27.82
N THR A 44 -14.84 -7.65 27.16
CA THR A 44 -14.46 -7.56 25.74
C THR A 44 -12.99 -7.96 25.50
N HIS A 45 -12.19 -8.01 26.56
CA HIS A 45 -10.77 -8.32 26.51
C HIS A 45 -10.48 -9.71 25.92
N GLN A 46 -11.38 -10.68 26.10
CA GLN A 46 -11.22 -12.00 25.48
C GLN A 46 -11.26 -11.97 23.95
N PHE A 47 -11.84 -10.93 23.35
CA PHE A 47 -11.91 -10.76 21.90
C PHE A 47 -10.69 -10.02 21.33
N VAL A 48 -9.96 -9.26 22.16
CA VAL A 48 -8.76 -8.51 21.75
C VAL A 48 -7.70 -9.46 21.14
N LYS A 49 -7.51 -10.65 21.74
CA LYS A 49 -6.59 -11.67 21.20
C LYS A 49 -6.94 -12.12 19.77
N HIS A 50 -8.23 -12.11 19.41
CA HIS A 50 -8.66 -12.45 18.05
C HIS A 50 -8.31 -11.34 17.07
N PHE A 51 -8.38 -10.07 17.49
CA PHE A 51 -7.88 -8.95 16.69
C PHE A 51 -6.37 -8.99 16.51
N ASP A 52 -5.60 -9.35 17.53
CA ASP A 52 -4.15 -9.50 17.42
C ASP A 52 -3.75 -10.58 16.42
N SER A 53 -4.37 -11.75 16.51
CA SER A 53 -4.16 -12.84 15.56
C SER A 53 -4.57 -12.43 14.14
N LEU A 54 -5.74 -11.79 13.99
CA LEU A 54 -6.22 -11.34 12.69
C LEU A 54 -5.32 -10.27 12.08
N LEU A 55 -4.87 -9.29 12.85
CA LEU A 55 -3.92 -8.26 12.41
C LEU A 55 -2.60 -8.89 11.96
N THR A 56 -2.08 -9.85 12.72
CA THR A 56 -0.83 -10.55 12.39
C THR A 56 -0.95 -11.30 11.07
N GLU A 57 -1.98 -12.13 10.92
CA GLU A 57 -2.21 -12.88 9.68
C GLU A 57 -2.51 -11.97 8.49
N PHE A 58 -3.27 -10.90 8.70
CA PHE A 58 -3.58 -9.94 7.65
C PHE A 58 -2.33 -9.16 7.21
N ASN A 59 -1.48 -8.74 8.16
CA ASN A 59 -0.23 -8.06 7.84
C ASN A 59 0.72 -8.98 7.08
N LYS A 60 0.87 -10.24 7.52
CA LYS A 60 1.68 -11.25 6.83
C LYS A 60 1.18 -11.53 5.42
N ARG A 61 -0.14 -11.69 5.24
CA ARG A 61 -0.73 -11.94 3.91
C ARG A 61 -0.52 -10.78 2.93
N PHE A 62 -0.48 -9.55 3.44
CA PHE A 62 -0.33 -8.34 2.63
C PHE A 62 0.98 -7.60 2.95
N GLU A 63 2.05 -8.33 3.24
CA GLU A 63 3.36 -7.77 3.53
C GLU A 63 3.99 -7.21 2.24
N GLU A 64 3.93 -7.98 1.16
CA GLU A 64 4.41 -7.61 -0.19
C GLU A 64 3.70 -6.36 -0.76
N PHE A 65 2.51 -6.04 -0.26
CA PHE A 65 1.76 -4.85 -0.69
C PHE A 65 2.45 -3.54 -0.27
N SER A 66 3.24 -3.57 0.82
CA SER A 66 4.03 -2.40 1.23
C SER A 66 5.14 -2.05 0.23
N GLU A 67 5.72 -3.08 -0.38
CA GLU A 67 6.72 -2.93 -1.44
C GLU A 67 6.08 -2.45 -2.73
N LEU A 68 4.91 -3.02 -3.07
CA LEU A 68 4.10 -2.57 -4.19
C LEU A 68 3.65 -1.11 -4.02
N GLU A 69 3.30 -0.67 -2.82
CA GLU A 69 2.91 0.72 -2.54
C GLU A 69 4.04 1.71 -2.83
N THR A 70 5.24 1.42 -2.34
CA THR A 70 6.44 2.24 -2.60
C THR A 70 6.72 2.35 -4.10
N PHE A 71 6.52 1.25 -4.81
CA PHE A 71 6.64 1.18 -6.26
C PHE A 71 5.54 1.97 -7.00
N LEU A 72 4.28 1.84 -6.59
CA LEU A 72 3.16 2.58 -7.18
C LEU A 72 3.34 4.09 -7.01
N ILE A 73 3.80 4.55 -5.84
CA ILE A 73 4.09 5.95 -5.59
C ILE A 73 5.13 6.50 -6.59
N PHE A 74 6.11 5.67 -6.99
CA PHE A 74 7.12 6.09 -7.98
C PHE A 74 6.49 6.34 -9.35
N PHE A 75 5.59 5.44 -9.78
CA PHE A 75 4.90 5.59 -11.06
C PHE A 75 3.80 6.66 -11.03
N ILE A 76 3.31 7.06 -9.86
CA ILE A 76 2.44 8.23 -9.71
C ILE A 76 3.26 9.51 -9.81
N ASN A 77 4.38 9.58 -9.09
CA ASN A 77 5.26 10.73 -9.11
C ASN A 77 6.71 10.32 -8.82
N PRO A 78 7.58 10.23 -9.84
CA PRO A 78 8.97 9.81 -9.64
C PRO A 78 9.75 10.80 -8.76
N TYR A 79 9.33 12.07 -8.67
CA TYR A 79 9.99 13.12 -7.90
C TYR A 79 9.52 13.21 -6.43
N SER A 80 8.50 12.45 -6.03
CA SER A 80 7.98 12.44 -4.66
C SER A 80 8.82 11.62 -3.68
N HIS A 81 9.83 10.89 -4.18
CA HIS A 81 10.53 9.86 -3.41
C HIS A 81 11.71 10.35 -2.58
N ARG A 82 11.84 9.74 -1.39
CA ARG A 82 13.12 9.57 -0.70
C ARG A 82 13.71 8.28 -1.23
N ASN A 83 14.97 8.31 -1.70
CA ASN A 83 15.68 7.27 -2.47
C ASN A 83 15.74 5.84 -1.87
N GLU A 84 15.05 5.56 -0.77
CA GLU A 84 15.13 4.30 0.00
C GLU A 84 14.28 3.17 -0.61
N GLY A 85 13.23 3.50 -1.36
CA GLY A 85 12.32 2.52 -1.98
C GLY A 85 12.83 1.85 -3.26
N VAL A 86 13.76 2.51 -3.96
CA VAL A 86 14.17 2.17 -5.32
C VAL A 86 14.87 0.82 -5.41
N LYS A 87 15.67 0.49 -4.39
CA LYS A 87 16.42 -0.77 -4.31
C LYS A 87 15.53 -2.02 -4.22
N ARG A 88 14.22 -1.86 -4.01
CA ARG A 88 13.28 -2.98 -3.85
C ARG A 88 12.48 -3.30 -5.12
N PHE A 89 12.54 -2.46 -6.15
CA PHE A 89 11.79 -2.65 -7.41
C PHE A 89 12.22 -3.86 -8.23
N GLN A 90 13.43 -4.34 -8.00
CA GLN A 90 14.07 -5.45 -8.72
C GLN A 90 13.29 -6.77 -8.53
N HIS A 91 12.79 -7.01 -7.31
CA HIS A 91 12.13 -8.25 -6.94
C HIS A 91 10.76 -8.41 -7.59
N ILE A 92 10.08 -7.30 -7.91
CA ILE A 92 8.70 -7.33 -8.41
C ILE A 92 8.63 -7.78 -9.87
N PHE A 93 9.65 -7.51 -10.68
CA PHE A 93 9.59 -7.71 -12.14
C PHE A 93 10.60 -8.70 -12.71
N SER A 94 11.35 -9.39 -11.86
CA SER A 94 12.40 -10.34 -12.30
C SER A 94 13.32 -9.74 -13.36
N ILE A 95 13.73 -8.48 -13.17
CA ILE A 95 14.56 -7.76 -14.15
C ILE A 95 16.00 -8.25 -14.04
N SER A 96 16.54 -8.78 -15.14
CA SER A 96 17.88 -9.37 -15.18
C SER A 96 19.02 -8.36 -15.06
N ASN A 97 18.75 -7.07 -15.29
CA ASN A 97 19.76 -6.01 -15.31
C ASN A 97 19.38 -4.91 -14.31
N LYS A 98 19.81 -5.10 -13.06
CA LYS A 98 19.43 -4.29 -11.90
C LYS A 98 20.14 -2.93 -11.93
N GLU A 99 21.42 -2.94 -12.28
CA GLU A 99 22.29 -1.78 -12.25
C GLU A 99 21.81 -0.72 -13.24
N ASP A 100 21.41 -1.15 -14.45
CA ASP A 100 20.87 -0.24 -15.46
C ASP A 100 19.54 0.39 -15.03
N LEU A 101 18.69 -0.38 -14.33
CA LEU A 101 17.43 0.17 -13.79
C LEU A 101 17.69 1.21 -12.69
N GLU A 102 18.67 0.96 -11.81
CA GLU A 102 19.05 1.93 -10.78
C GLU A 102 19.55 3.24 -11.41
N LEU A 103 20.33 3.15 -12.50
CA LEU A 103 20.76 4.32 -13.27
C LEU A 103 19.60 5.06 -13.94
N GLU A 104 18.68 4.35 -14.59
CA GLU A 104 17.48 4.98 -15.19
C GLU A 104 16.65 5.73 -14.14
N ILE A 105 16.48 5.13 -12.96
CA ILE A 105 15.74 5.76 -11.87
C ILE A 105 16.46 7.00 -11.34
N ILE A 106 17.78 6.95 -11.15
CA ILE A 106 18.56 8.13 -10.77
C ILE A 106 18.40 9.22 -11.84
N ASN A 107 18.49 8.87 -13.12
CA ASN A 107 18.41 9.84 -14.21
C ASN A 107 17.02 10.50 -14.29
N ILE A 108 15.93 9.72 -14.27
CA ILE A 108 14.57 10.29 -14.40
C ILE A 108 14.20 11.14 -13.19
N THR A 109 14.60 10.75 -11.97
CA THR A 109 14.30 11.49 -10.74
C THR A 109 15.05 12.81 -10.63
N ASN A 110 16.16 12.95 -11.36
CA ASN A 110 16.95 14.18 -11.45
C ASN A 110 16.73 14.96 -12.76
N ASP A 111 15.90 14.46 -13.68
CA ASP A 111 15.60 15.14 -14.93
C ASP A 111 14.70 16.36 -14.67
N ILE A 112 15.28 17.55 -14.81
CA ILE A 112 14.63 18.84 -14.55
C ILE A 112 13.57 19.15 -15.63
N GLN A 113 13.80 18.73 -16.87
CA GLN A 113 12.87 19.00 -17.96
C GLN A 113 11.61 18.16 -17.78
N LEU A 114 11.76 16.85 -17.57
CA LEU A 114 10.65 15.95 -17.28
C LEU A 114 9.91 16.36 -16.00
N LYS A 115 10.62 16.90 -15.00
CA LYS A 115 10.00 17.38 -13.76
C LYS A 115 8.93 18.44 -13.98
N SER A 116 9.09 19.29 -14.99
CA SER A 116 8.08 20.32 -15.32
C SER A 116 6.72 19.73 -15.72
N TYR A 117 6.69 18.47 -16.15
CA TYR A 117 5.49 17.76 -16.60
C TYR A 117 5.01 16.69 -15.61
N CYS A 118 5.56 16.61 -14.39
CA CYS A 118 5.32 15.49 -13.47
C CYS A 118 3.86 15.33 -13.01
N ASN A 119 3.05 16.38 -13.15
CA ASN A 119 1.63 16.36 -12.79
C ASN A 119 0.71 16.08 -14.00
N GLU A 120 1.26 15.93 -15.20
CA GLU A 120 0.49 15.63 -16.40
C GLU A 120 0.06 14.15 -16.42
N GLU A 121 -1.21 13.88 -16.75
CA GLU A 121 -1.74 12.49 -16.79
C GLU A 121 -0.97 11.60 -17.77
N ASN A 122 -0.40 12.20 -18.81
CA ASN A 122 0.38 11.54 -19.85
C ASN A 122 1.90 11.66 -19.63
N PHE A 123 2.37 11.99 -18.42
CA PHE A 123 3.79 12.13 -18.09
C PHE A 123 4.65 10.98 -18.67
N TRP A 124 4.23 9.73 -18.47
CA TRP A 124 4.97 8.56 -18.95
C TRP A 124 5.04 8.42 -20.48
N ASN A 125 4.17 9.12 -21.23
CA ASN A 125 4.27 9.19 -22.68
C ASN A 125 5.36 10.18 -23.15
N LEU A 126 5.84 11.06 -22.27
CA LEU A 126 6.91 12.04 -22.54
C LEU A 126 8.29 11.47 -22.23
N VAL A 127 8.36 10.34 -21.53
CA VAL A 127 9.62 9.66 -21.18
C VAL A 127 10.18 8.98 -22.42
N ASP A 128 11.38 9.37 -22.85
CA ASP A 128 12.01 8.83 -24.05
C ASP A 128 12.43 7.36 -23.85
N ILE A 129 11.85 6.47 -24.65
CA ILE A 129 12.12 5.02 -24.63
C ILE A 129 13.59 4.67 -24.91
N ASN A 130 14.32 5.51 -25.64
CA ASN A 130 15.73 5.27 -25.93
C ASN A 130 16.63 5.63 -24.74
N ILE A 131 16.15 6.52 -23.85
CA ILE A 131 16.87 6.96 -22.65
C ILE A 131 16.48 6.09 -21.44
N TYR A 132 15.21 5.69 -21.36
CA TYR A 132 14.64 4.91 -20.24
C TYR A 132 13.95 3.60 -20.66
N PRO A 133 14.65 2.70 -21.39
CA PRO A 133 14.05 1.48 -21.94
C PRO A 133 13.56 0.47 -20.89
N LEU A 134 14.10 0.48 -19.66
CA LEU A 134 13.65 -0.43 -18.60
C LEU A 134 12.38 0.10 -17.93
N LEU A 135 12.33 1.40 -17.63
CA LEU A 135 11.14 2.05 -17.07
C LEU A 135 9.93 1.97 -18.00
N GLU A 136 10.13 2.10 -19.32
CA GLU A 136 9.08 1.94 -20.32
C GLU A 136 8.46 0.54 -20.28
N LYS A 137 9.28 -0.51 -20.15
CA LYS A 137 8.79 -1.91 -20.03
C LYS A 137 8.02 -2.18 -18.74
N MET A 138 8.29 -1.41 -17.69
CA MET A 138 7.65 -1.56 -16.38
C MET A 138 6.30 -0.86 -16.35
N TYR A 139 6.22 0.38 -16.86
CA TYR A 139 5.02 1.22 -16.74
C TYR A 139 3.68 0.55 -17.13
N PRO A 140 3.57 -0.20 -18.25
CA PRO A 140 2.33 -0.89 -18.63
C PRO A 140 1.83 -1.89 -17.58
N LYS A 141 2.76 -2.55 -16.87
CA LYS A 141 2.43 -3.52 -15.81
C LYS A 141 1.87 -2.84 -14.56
N VAL A 142 2.15 -1.54 -14.39
CA VAL A 142 1.68 -0.71 -13.27
C VAL A 142 0.39 0.04 -13.60
N LYS A 143 0.18 0.37 -14.88
CA LYS A 143 -1.03 1.06 -15.34
C LYS A 143 -2.31 0.27 -15.05
N PHE A 144 -2.27 -1.06 -15.13
CA PHE A 144 -3.41 -1.93 -14.79
C PHE A 144 -3.84 -1.85 -13.31
N PRO A 145 -2.94 -1.99 -12.31
CA PRO A 145 -3.31 -1.81 -10.90
C PRO A 145 -3.64 -0.36 -10.52
N LEU A 146 -3.03 0.67 -11.15
CA LEU A 146 -3.34 2.08 -10.88
C LEU A 146 -4.74 2.50 -11.39
N CYS A 147 -5.17 2.01 -12.56
CA CYS A 147 -6.49 2.34 -13.11
C CYS A 147 -7.67 1.78 -12.30
N LEU A 148 -7.45 0.77 -11.44
CA LEU A 148 -8.48 0.23 -10.55
C LEU A 148 -8.67 1.06 -9.27
N ASP A 149 -7.74 1.94 -8.92
CA ASP A 149 -7.77 2.74 -7.68
C ASP A 149 -8.21 4.21 -7.87
N ILE A 150 -8.32 4.70 -9.11
CA ILE A 150 -8.66 6.12 -9.40
C ILE A 150 -10.17 6.32 -9.73
N ARG A 151 -11.00 5.26 -9.63
CA ARG A 151 -12.47 5.34 -9.84
C ARG A 151 -13.28 5.10 -8.56
N LEU A 152 -12.90 5.73 -7.46
CA LEU A 152 -13.75 5.90 -6.28
C LEU A 152 -13.93 7.38 -5.95
#